data_AF-A0A9P4QK90-F1
#
_entry.id   AF-A0A9P4QK90-F1
#
_cell.length_a   1.000
_cell.length_b   1.000
_cell.length_c   1.000
_cell.angle_alpha   90.00
_cell.angle_beta   90.00
_cell.angle_gamma   90.00
#
_symmetry.space_group_name_H-M   'P 1'
#
loop_
_entity.id
_entity.type
_entity.pdbx_description
1 polymer ?
#
loop_
_entity_poly.entity_id
_entity_poly.type
_entity_poly.pdbx_seq_one_letter_code
_entity_poly.pdbx_strand_id
1 'polypeptide(L)'
;FALSLLLTCRRVYSEAIEYLYTTYTFSISSIRTPHSAMVYLPMAMLPQRLRQIRELHLTLGYEYDVFTTAFQEKWHKTWSLINQMEGLKHLTLEIHAEERTDEKGEYFYDKRNGFLEHIKEVTGPETFVLTLPHWQ
;
A
#
# COMPACT_ATOMS: atom_id res chain seq x y z
N PHE A 1 -29.28 -28.70 -10.91
CA PHE A 1 -28.72 -28.25 -9.61
C PHE A 1 -27.52 -27.32 -9.76
N ALA A 2 -26.51 -27.64 -10.58
CA ALA A 2 -25.33 -26.77 -10.76
C ALA A 2 -25.65 -25.35 -11.26
N LEU A 3 -26.58 -25.19 -12.20
CA LEU A 3 -26.94 -23.88 -12.76
C LEU A 3 -27.56 -22.93 -11.71
N SER A 4 -28.50 -23.42 -10.91
CA SER A 4 -29.14 -22.62 -9.85
C SER A 4 -28.11 -22.15 -8.82
N LEU A 5 -27.15 -23.01 -8.46
CA LEU A 5 -26.06 -22.65 -7.57
C LEU A 5 -25.17 -21.54 -8.18
N LEU A 6 -24.78 -21.66 -9.45
CA LEU A 6 -23.97 -20.64 -10.13
C LEU A 6 -24.68 -19.29 -10.22
N LEU A 7 -26.00 -19.28 -10.48
CA LEU A 7 -26.79 -18.06 -10.52
C LEU A 7 -26.87 -17.39 -9.14
N THR A 8 -27.08 -18.17 -8.07
CA THR A 8 -27.07 -17.65 -6.70
C THR A 8 -25.69 -17.14 -6.32
N CYS A 9 -24.61 -17.89 -6.60
CA CYS A 9 -23.24 -17.44 -6.34
C CYS A 9 -22.92 -16.13 -7.09
N ARG A 10 -23.32 -16.02 -8.36
CA ARG A 10 -23.14 -14.78 -9.14
C ARG A 10 -23.87 -13.60 -8.51
N ARG A 11 -25.11 -13.83 -8.07
CA ARG A 11 -25.95 -12.79 -7.46
C ARG A 11 -25.38 -12.32 -6.12
N VAL A 12 -25.05 -13.26 -5.23
CA VAL A 12 -24.39 -12.96 -3.95
C VAL A 12 -23.07 -12.22 -4.19
N TYR A 13 -22.25 -12.67 -5.14
CA TYR A 13 -21.01 -11.99 -5.50
C TYR A 13 -21.28 -10.55 -5.97
N SER A 14 -22.23 -10.33 -6.90
CA SER A 14 -22.52 -8.97 -7.38
C SER A 14 -23.08 -8.05 -6.32
N GLU A 15 -23.83 -8.57 -5.35
CA GLU A 15 -24.39 -7.80 -4.24
C GLU A 15 -23.33 -7.47 -3.18
N ALA A 16 -22.39 -8.39 -2.90
CA ALA A 16 -21.39 -8.23 -1.84
C ALA A 16 -20.09 -7.53 -2.28
N ILE A 17 -19.71 -7.64 -3.56
CA ILE A 17 -18.38 -7.24 -4.02
C ILE A 17 -18.11 -5.74 -3.86
N GLU A 18 -19.13 -4.89 -3.96
CA GLU A 18 -18.99 -3.46 -3.73
C GLU A 18 -18.66 -3.16 -2.25
N TYR A 19 -19.35 -3.81 -1.32
CA TYR A 19 -19.09 -3.66 0.12
C TYR A 19 -17.69 -4.13 0.49
N LEU A 20 -17.20 -5.21 -0.15
CA LEU A 20 -15.85 -5.73 0.08
C LEU A 20 -14.76 -4.67 -0.14
N TYR A 21 -14.88 -3.87 -1.21
CA TYR A 21 -13.85 -2.87 -1.53
C TYR A 21 -14.06 -1.53 -0.83
N THR A 22 -15.29 -1.23 -0.40
CA THR A 22 -15.61 0.07 0.20
C THR A 22 -15.57 0.08 1.73
N THR A 23 -15.74 -1.07 2.38
CA THR A 23 -15.86 -1.14 3.85
C THR A 23 -14.59 -1.66 4.53
N TYR A 24 -13.75 -2.38 3.80
CA TYR A 24 -12.59 -3.05 4.38
C TYR A 24 -11.31 -2.24 4.20
N THR A 25 -10.44 -2.32 5.21
CA THR A 25 -9.05 -1.88 5.14
C THR A 25 -8.21 -2.90 4.38
N PHE A 26 -7.62 -2.48 3.26
CA PHE A 26 -6.68 -3.30 2.50
C PHE A 26 -5.30 -3.14 3.11
N SER A 27 -4.77 -4.22 3.70
CA SER A 27 -3.42 -4.21 4.27
C SER A 27 -2.44 -4.92 3.33
N ILE A 28 -1.36 -4.22 2.95
CA ILE A 28 -0.30 -4.75 2.10
C ILE A 28 1.03 -4.56 2.81
N SER A 29 1.65 -5.68 3.16
CA SER A 29 2.93 -5.71 3.88
C SER A 29 4.08 -6.16 2.98
N SER A 30 5.17 -5.40 3.01
CA SER A 30 6.44 -5.72 2.35
C SER A 30 7.58 -5.70 3.36
N ILE A 31 7.40 -6.41 4.49
CA ILE A 31 8.36 -6.41 5.60
C ILE A 31 9.64 -7.17 5.24
N ARG A 32 9.52 -8.30 4.55
CA ARG A 32 10.64 -9.19 4.20
C ARG A 32 11.07 -9.11 2.74
N THR A 33 10.54 -8.14 2.01
CA THR A 33 10.78 -8.00 0.57
C THR A 33 11.22 -6.58 0.27
N PRO A 34 12.33 -6.37 -0.45
CA PRO A 34 12.85 -5.04 -0.77
C PRO A 34 11.99 -4.27 -1.79
N HIS A 35 10.80 -4.78 -2.14
CA HIS A 35 9.93 -4.21 -3.15
C HIS A 35 8.51 -4.06 -2.61
N SER A 36 7.85 -2.97 -3.00
CA SER A 36 6.43 -2.78 -2.73
C SER A 36 5.59 -3.84 -3.44
N ALA A 37 4.89 -4.67 -2.68
CA ALA A 37 3.88 -5.57 -3.23
C ALA A 37 2.76 -4.81 -3.94
N MET A 38 2.59 -3.51 -3.66
CA MET A 38 1.63 -2.63 -4.34
C MET A 38 1.80 -2.57 -5.85
N VAL A 39 3.03 -2.67 -6.37
CA VAL A 39 3.26 -2.58 -7.83
C VAL A 39 2.60 -3.74 -8.58
N TYR A 40 2.33 -4.85 -7.89
CA TYR A 40 1.66 -6.02 -8.47
C TYR A 40 0.15 -6.00 -8.32
N LEU A 41 -0.40 -5.09 -7.50
CA LEU A 41 -1.82 -5.01 -7.23
C LEU A 41 -2.68 -4.82 -8.51
N PRO A 42 -2.26 -4.02 -9.51
CA PRO A 42 -2.96 -3.92 -10.81
C PRO A 42 -3.01 -5.22 -11.62
N MET A 43 -2.10 -6.16 -11.40
CA MET A 43 -2.12 -7.47 -12.06
C MET A 43 -3.06 -8.46 -11.36
N ALA A 44 -3.26 -8.29 -10.04
CA ALA A 44 -4.12 -9.15 -9.24
C ALA A 44 -5.60 -8.72 -9.23
N MET A 45 -5.88 -7.44 -9.51
CA MET A 45 -7.20 -6.86 -9.36
C MET A 45 -7.64 -6.06 -10.58
N LEU A 46 -8.95 -6.08 -10.85
CA LEU A 46 -9.53 -5.27 -11.92
C LEU A 46 -9.41 -3.77 -11.59
N PRO A 47 -9.11 -2.89 -12.57
CA PRO A 47 -8.95 -1.45 -12.33
C PRO A 47 -10.15 -0.79 -11.63
N GLN A 48 -11.36 -1.24 -11.98
CA GLN A 48 -12.60 -0.75 -11.37
C GLN A 48 -12.66 -1.04 -9.86
N ARG A 49 -12.08 -2.15 -9.40
CA ARG A 49 -12.06 -2.53 -7.98
C ARG A 49 -11.00 -1.78 -7.21
N LEU A 50 -9.85 -1.52 -7.82
CA LEU A 50 -8.81 -0.70 -7.22
C LEU A 50 -9.31 0.71 -6.91
N ARG A 51 -10.09 1.29 -7.83
CA ARG A 51 -10.71 2.61 -7.63
C ARG A 51 -11.78 2.63 -6.52
N GLN A 52 -12.30 1.47 -6.11
CA GLN A 52 -13.31 1.38 -5.04
C GLN A 52 -12.69 1.29 -3.65
N ILE A 53 -11.39 0.99 -3.53
CA ILE A 53 -10.69 0.89 -2.26
C ILE A 53 -10.73 2.24 -1.56
N ARG A 54 -11.28 2.27 -0.34
CA ARG A 54 -11.36 3.49 0.49
C ARG A 54 -10.30 3.57 1.56
N GLU A 55 -9.82 2.43 2.04
CA GLU A 55 -8.85 2.35 3.13
C GLU A 55 -7.68 1.46 2.72
N LEU A 56 -6.48 2.01 2.77
CA LEU A 56 -5.24 1.31 2.44
C LEU A 56 -4.24 1.47 3.58
N HIS A 57 -3.72 0.35 4.05
CA HIS A 57 -2.64 0.28 5.04
C HIS A 57 -1.43 -0.40 4.40
N LEU A 58 -0.33 0.32 4.35
CA LEU A 58 0.94 -0.15 3.83
C LEU A 58 1.90 -0.35 4.98
N THR A 59 2.49 -1.54 5.05
CA THR A 59 3.52 -1.87 6.03
C THR A 59 4.83 -2.15 5.33
N LEU A 60 5.85 -1.37 5.63
CA LEU A 60 7.18 -1.45 5.06
C LEU A 60 8.17 -2.01 6.07
N GLY A 61 9.03 -2.92 5.62
CA GLY A 61 10.23 -3.29 6.35
C GLY A 61 11.40 -2.44 5.89
N TYR A 62 12.18 -1.96 6.84
CA TYR A 62 13.44 -1.28 6.61
C TYR A 62 14.60 -2.29 6.70
N GLU A 63 15.16 -2.64 5.54
CA GLU A 63 16.47 -3.27 5.38
C GLU A 63 17.42 -2.29 4.68
N TYR A 64 18.74 -2.47 4.81
CA TYR A 64 19.75 -1.52 4.30
C TYR A 64 19.68 -1.22 2.79
N ASP A 65 19.00 -2.07 2.01
CA ASP A 65 18.87 -1.93 0.55
C ASP A 65 17.72 -0.98 0.12
N VAL A 66 17.02 -0.39 1.09
CA VAL A 66 15.80 0.45 0.93
C VAL A 66 16.09 1.84 0.36
N PHE A 67 17.32 2.15 -0.04
CA PHE A 67 17.67 3.42 -0.69
C PHE A 67 18.43 3.28 -2.00
N THR A 68 18.43 2.09 -2.60
CA THR A 68 18.89 1.95 -3.98
C THR A 68 18.00 2.77 -4.93
N THR A 69 18.55 3.19 -6.06
CA THR A 69 17.78 3.84 -7.14
C THR A 69 16.61 2.97 -7.59
N ALA A 70 16.81 1.64 -7.66
CA ALA A 70 15.77 0.68 -8.00
C ALA A 70 14.62 0.64 -6.97
N PHE A 71 14.92 0.80 -5.68
CA PHE A 71 13.91 0.93 -4.64
C PHE A 71 13.09 2.21 -4.85
N GLN A 72 13.77 3.35 -5.02
CA GLN A 72 13.12 4.66 -5.22
C GLN A 72 12.19 4.64 -6.43
N GLU A 73 12.61 4.07 -7.57
CA GLU A 73 11.77 3.94 -8.77
C GLU A 73 10.52 3.09 -8.54
N LYS A 74 10.63 1.99 -7.78
CA LYS A 74 9.48 1.12 -7.46
C LYS A 74 8.52 1.80 -6.49
N TRP A 75 9.06 2.57 -5.57
CA TRP A 75 8.27 3.33 -4.62
C TRP A 75 7.55 4.51 -5.30
N HIS A 76 8.21 5.19 -6.24
CA HIS A 76 7.58 6.16 -7.12
C HIS A 76 6.40 5.57 -7.91
N LYS A 77 6.58 4.36 -8.49
CA LYS A 77 5.46 3.64 -9.13
C LYS A 77 4.32 3.35 -8.17
N THR A 78 4.64 2.99 -6.92
CA THR A 78 3.64 2.76 -5.87
C THR A 78 2.83 4.02 -5.59
N TRP A 79 3.48 5.17 -5.44
CA TRP A 79 2.80 6.46 -5.26
C TRP A 79 1.92 6.84 -6.45
N SER A 80 2.43 6.64 -7.67
CA SER A 80 1.64 6.87 -8.88
C SER A 80 0.38 6.01 -8.93
N LEU A 81 0.46 4.74 -8.51
CA LEU A 81 -0.71 3.85 -8.43
C LEU A 81 -1.71 4.30 -7.38
N ILE A 82 -1.23 4.66 -6.18
CA ILE A 82 -2.08 5.14 -5.10
C ILE A 82 -2.81 6.42 -5.52
N ASN A 83 -2.13 7.32 -6.24
CA ASN A 83 -2.74 8.54 -6.76
C ASN A 83 -3.84 8.29 -7.80
N GLN A 84 -3.83 7.12 -8.47
CA GLN A 84 -4.90 6.70 -9.40
C GLN A 84 -6.10 6.06 -8.69
N MET A 85 -6.02 5.82 -7.39
CA MET A 85 -7.11 5.24 -6.60
C MET A 85 -8.09 6.34 -6.20
N GLU A 86 -8.93 6.76 -7.14
CA GLU A 86 -9.90 7.87 -6.99
C GLU A 86 -10.82 7.75 -5.76
N GLY A 87 -11.13 6.53 -5.31
CA GLY A 87 -11.96 6.28 -4.14
C GLY A 87 -11.23 6.23 -2.79
N LEU A 88 -9.89 6.34 -2.80
CA LEU A 88 -9.08 6.22 -1.59
C LEU A 88 -9.31 7.42 -0.66
N LYS A 89 -9.76 7.15 0.57
CA LYS A 89 -10.03 8.16 1.60
C LYS A 89 -9.01 8.14 2.72
N HIS A 90 -8.55 6.97 3.11
CA HIS A 90 -7.65 6.79 4.24
C HIS A 90 -6.42 6.01 3.80
N LEU A 91 -5.25 6.62 3.96
CA LEU A 91 -3.96 6.00 3.68
C LEU A 91 -3.12 5.99 4.94
N THR A 92 -2.75 4.79 5.40
CA THR A 92 -1.79 4.60 6.49
C THR A 92 -0.52 3.99 5.93
N LEU A 93 0.62 4.62 6.18
CA LEU A 93 1.95 4.08 5.92
C LEU A 93 2.66 3.84 7.24
N GLU A 94 3.05 2.60 7.48
CA GLU A 94 3.78 2.19 8.66
C GLU A 94 5.12 1.60 8.26
N ILE A 95 6.20 2.16 8.81
CA ILE A 95 7.56 1.71 8.52
C ILE A 95 8.10 1.03 9.77
N HIS A 96 8.51 -0.23 9.63
CA HIS A 96 9.11 -1.06 10.66
C HIS A 96 10.61 -1.22 10.40
N ALA A 97 11.42 -1.22 11.45
CA ALA A 97 12.83 -1.57 11.38
C ALA A 97 13.07 -2.88 12.13
N GLU A 98 13.65 -3.89 11.48
CA GLU A 98 13.81 -5.23 12.06
C GLU A 98 14.95 -5.28 13.09
N GLU A 99 15.92 -4.35 13.07
CA GLU A 99 17.02 -4.29 14.03
C GLU A 99 17.51 -2.86 14.39
N ARG A 100 17.73 -2.63 15.70
CA ARG A 100 18.20 -1.39 16.31
C ARG A 100 19.74 -1.38 16.42
N THR A 101 20.38 -0.58 15.58
CA THR A 101 21.62 0.12 15.97
C THR A 101 21.43 1.60 15.67
N ASP A 102 22.05 2.48 16.45
CA ASP A 102 21.90 3.94 16.27
C ASP A 102 22.30 4.38 14.85
N GLU A 103 23.34 3.75 14.28
CA GLU A 103 23.79 3.95 12.90
C GLU A 103 22.71 3.63 11.85
N LYS A 104 21.90 2.58 12.08
CA LYS A 104 20.78 2.20 11.19
C LYS A 104 19.68 3.25 11.19
N GLY A 105 19.41 3.84 12.35
CA GLY A 105 18.43 4.91 12.52
C GLY A 105 18.88 6.18 11.81
N GLU A 106 20.11 6.63 12.05
CA GLU A 106 20.67 7.83 11.41
C GLU A 106 20.68 7.72 9.88
N TYR A 107 21.09 6.56 9.34
CA TYR A 107 21.07 6.31 7.90
C TYR A 107 19.65 6.42 7.30
N PHE A 108 18.64 5.89 8.00
CA PHE A 108 17.25 6.06 7.58
C PHE A 108 16.85 7.53 7.55
N TYR A 109 17.15 8.30 8.60
CA TYR A 109 16.79 9.71 8.68
C TYR A 109 17.47 10.58 7.62
N ASP A 110 18.71 10.28 7.25
CA ASP A 110 19.43 10.96 6.17
C ASP A 110 18.77 10.68 4.80
N LYS A 111 18.40 9.42 4.54
CA LYS A 111 17.95 8.98 3.22
C LYS A 111 16.43 8.96 3.02
N ARG A 112 15.62 9.04 4.07
CA ARG A 112 14.13 8.95 4.01
C ARG A 112 13.52 9.94 3.03
N ASN A 113 14.13 11.11 2.88
CA ASN A 113 13.61 12.15 2.00
C ASN A 113 13.52 11.66 0.55
N GLY A 114 14.45 10.82 0.08
CA GLY A 114 14.46 10.36 -1.32
C GLY A 114 13.21 9.56 -1.73
N PHE A 115 12.66 8.71 -0.86
CA PHE A 115 11.44 7.96 -1.18
C PHE A 115 10.17 8.62 -0.63
N LEU A 116 10.27 9.42 0.44
CA LEU A 116 9.15 10.17 0.99
C LEU A 116 8.85 11.46 0.21
N GLU A 117 9.76 11.98 -0.60
CA GLU A 117 9.51 13.23 -1.35
C GLU A 117 8.27 13.15 -2.23
N HIS A 118 8.15 12.05 -2.97
CA HIS A 118 7.05 11.77 -3.89
C HIS A 118 5.74 11.43 -3.17
N ILE A 119 5.77 11.21 -1.85
CA ILE A 119 4.53 11.00 -1.08
C ILE A 119 3.63 12.23 -1.11
N LYS A 120 4.23 13.42 -1.29
CA LYS A 120 3.52 14.69 -1.37
C LYS A 120 2.64 14.79 -2.62
N GLU A 121 2.90 13.97 -3.63
CA GLU A 121 2.10 13.89 -4.86
C GLU A 121 0.78 13.15 -4.62
N VAL A 122 0.71 12.34 -3.56
CA VAL A 122 -0.51 11.64 -3.16
C VAL A 122 -1.41 12.62 -2.42
N THR A 123 -2.35 13.20 -3.18
CA THR A 123 -3.26 14.25 -2.69
C THR A 123 -4.72 13.81 -2.58
N GLY A 124 -5.05 12.61 -3.10
CA GLY A 124 -6.41 12.07 -3.11
C GLY A 124 -7.01 11.74 -1.73
N PRO A 125 -6.27 11.11 -0.79
CA PRO A 125 -6.83 10.70 0.50
C PRO A 125 -7.24 11.89 1.39
N GLU A 126 -8.39 11.76 2.05
CA GLU A 126 -8.86 12.70 3.09
C GLU A 126 -7.96 12.67 4.33
N THR A 127 -7.40 11.50 4.64
CA THR A 127 -6.47 11.32 5.75
C THR A 127 -5.24 10.55 5.31
N PHE A 128 -4.09 11.00 5.79
CA PHE A 128 -2.80 10.39 5.53
C PHE A 128 -2.02 10.28 6.85
N VAL A 129 -1.74 9.05 7.27
CA VAL A 129 -1.00 8.76 8.51
C VAL A 129 0.33 8.11 8.15
N LEU A 130 1.44 8.74 8.56
CA LEU A 130 2.78 8.19 8.44
C LEU A 130 3.34 7.87 9.82
N THR A 131 3.54 6.59 10.08
CA THR A 131 4.20 6.09 11.29
C THR A 131 5.64 5.73 10.95
N LEU A 132 6.58 6.48 11.52
CA LEU A 132 8.01 6.18 11.43
C LEU A 132 8.38 5.13 12.49
N PRO A 133 9.46 4.36 12.30
CA PRO A 133 9.96 3.45 13.32
C PRO A 133 10.25 4.21 14.62
N HIS A 134 10.10 3.55 15.76
CA HIS A 134 10.54 4.08 17.06
C HIS A 134 11.86 3.40 17.45
N TRP A 135 12.99 4.03 17.14
CA TRP A 135 14.30 3.64 17.65
C TRP A 135 14.41 4.16 19.10
N GLN A 136 14.28 3.26 20.08
CA GLN A 136 14.76 3.46 21.46
C GLN A 136 16.13 2.85 21.62
#